data_AF-A0A945MTY8-F1
#
_entry.id   AF-A0A945MTY8-F1
#
_cell.length_a   1.000
_cell.length_b   1.000
_cell.length_c   1.000
_cell.angle_alpha   90.00
_cell.angle_beta   90.00
_cell.angle_gamma   90.00
#
_symmetry.space_group_name_H-M   'P 1'
#
loop_
_entity.id
_entity.type
_entity.pdbx_description
1 polymer ?
#
loop_
_entity_poly.entity_id
_entity_poly.type
_entity_poly.pdbx_seq_one_letter_code
_entity_poly.pdbx_strand_id
1 'polypeptide(L)'
;KHKYVTGYRGSSKARVAVMQNEAQMHNESQPSYRAKVVPTLIDTNMAIGLWYYPFDDGTTVKAQPRLAKGLNVTSFHDFYEKVKGTKPSGIMWKVFREVNRASGMAQRSIVMPPGSPKAALMALRKAVHGLNNDPQFAKDSMKTVSFVPQYDIGAVAERITKASIKLSPDVITFLKGYVDKVTSKKTN
;
A
#
# COMPACT_ATOMS: atom_id res chain seq x y z
N LYS A 1 -9.03 -18.85 17.18
CA LYS A 1 -7.84 -19.39 16.46
C LYS A 1 -7.96 -19.01 14.99
N HIS A 2 -6.95 -18.40 14.37
CA HIS A 2 -6.96 -18.09 12.93
C HIS A 2 -6.11 -19.13 12.17
N LYS A 3 -6.64 -19.68 11.07
CA LYS A 3 -5.90 -20.59 10.19
C LYS A 3 -5.31 -19.77 9.04
N TYR A 4 -3.99 -19.80 8.90
CA TYR A 4 -3.31 -19.19 7.75
C TYR A 4 -3.48 -20.09 6.53
N VAL A 5 -4.23 -19.62 5.53
CA VAL A 5 -4.37 -20.26 4.22
C VAL A 5 -3.21 -19.77 3.34
N THR A 6 -2.48 -20.69 2.71
CA THR A 6 -1.41 -20.33 1.78
C THR A 6 -1.97 -19.45 0.66
N GLY A 7 -1.25 -18.39 0.29
CA GLY A 7 -1.77 -17.36 -0.60
C GLY A 7 -2.35 -17.89 -1.91
N TYR A 8 -3.41 -17.26 -2.40
CA TYR A 8 -4.02 -17.59 -3.69
C TYR A 8 -3.14 -17.10 -4.84
N ARG A 9 -3.09 -17.87 -5.94
CA ARG A 9 -2.39 -17.46 -7.18
C ARG A 9 -3.18 -16.35 -7.89
N GLY A 10 -2.93 -15.12 -7.47
CA GLY A 10 -3.51 -13.90 -8.04
C GLY A 10 -4.82 -13.46 -7.39
N SER A 11 -5.14 -12.17 -7.57
CA SER A 11 -6.23 -11.51 -6.84
C SER A 11 -7.62 -12.07 -7.16
N SER A 12 -7.86 -12.50 -8.41
CA SER A 12 -9.16 -13.07 -8.80
C SER A 12 -9.53 -14.31 -7.98
N LYS A 13 -8.57 -15.21 -7.71
CA LYS A 13 -8.82 -16.40 -6.89
C LYS A 13 -9.01 -16.04 -5.42
N ALA A 14 -8.27 -15.06 -4.90
CA ALA A 14 -8.45 -14.57 -3.54
C ALA A 14 -9.84 -13.95 -3.33
N ARG A 15 -10.39 -13.24 -4.32
CA ARG A 15 -11.77 -12.74 -4.28
C ARG A 15 -12.80 -13.87 -4.23
N VAL A 16 -12.61 -14.92 -5.04
CA VAL A 16 -13.50 -16.10 -5.02
C VAL A 16 -13.50 -16.76 -3.65
N ALA A 17 -12.34 -16.86 -3.00
CA ALA A 17 -12.26 -17.36 -1.64
C ALA A 17 -13.03 -16.51 -0.62
N VAL A 18 -13.03 -15.18 -0.78
CA VAL A 18 -13.88 -14.30 0.03
C VAL A 18 -15.36 -14.56 -0.25
N MET A 19 -15.76 -14.66 -1.53
CA MET A 19 -17.15 -14.96 -1.91
C MET A 19 -17.63 -16.31 -1.39
N GLN A 20 -16.74 -17.30 -1.32
CA GLN A 20 -17.01 -18.64 -0.82
C GLN A 20 -16.83 -18.76 0.70
N ASN A 21 -16.57 -17.65 1.40
CA ASN A 21 -16.35 -17.60 2.85
C ASN A 21 -15.12 -18.40 3.35
N GLU A 22 -14.22 -18.83 2.45
CA GLU A 22 -12.96 -19.49 2.79
C GLU A 22 -11.96 -18.51 3.41
N ALA A 23 -11.99 -17.26 2.95
CA ALA A 23 -11.17 -16.16 3.46
C ALA A 23 -12.05 -15.03 3.99
N GLN A 24 -11.73 -14.52 5.18
CA GLN A 24 -12.50 -13.43 5.82
C GLN A 24 -11.96 -12.03 5.46
N MET A 25 -10.76 -11.96 4.87
CA MET A 25 -10.12 -10.70 4.53
C MET A 25 -9.17 -10.92 3.35
N HIS A 26 -9.15 -9.96 2.42
CA HIS A 26 -8.22 -9.91 1.30
C HIS A 26 -7.82 -8.45 1.04
N ASN A 27 -6.56 -8.23 0.66
CA ASN A 27 -6.06 -6.90 0.29
C ASN A 27 -5.99 -6.78 -1.23
N GLU A 28 -6.36 -5.61 -1.76
CA GLU A 28 -6.41 -5.35 -3.20
C GLU A 28 -5.59 -4.11 -3.57
N SER A 29 -5.07 -4.10 -4.79
CA SER A 29 -4.49 -2.88 -5.34
C SER A 29 -5.60 -1.85 -5.59
N GLN A 30 -5.27 -0.56 -5.51
CA GLN A 30 -6.27 0.50 -5.65
C GLN A 30 -7.09 0.45 -6.95
N PRO A 31 -6.48 0.20 -8.14
CA PRO A 31 -7.23 0.00 -9.38
C PRO A 31 -8.20 -1.18 -9.31
N SER A 32 -7.75 -2.34 -8.81
CA SER A 32 -8.56 -3.56 -8.72
C SER A 32 -9.68 -3.41 -7.70
N TYR A 33 -9.42 -2.75 -6.57
CA TYR A 33 -10.44 -2.46 -5.56
C TYR A 33 -11.60 -1.67 -6.16
N ARG A 34 -11.31 -0.59 -6.88
CA ARG A 34 -12.34 0.25 -7.52
C ARG A 34 -13.04 -0.45 -8.67
N ALA A 35 -12.29 -1.07 -9.58
CA ALA A 35 -12.85 -1.61 -10.81
C ALA A 35 -13.54 -2.96 -10.63
N LYS A 36 -13.20 -3.72 -9.57
CA LYS A 36 -13.68 -5.10 -9.38
C LYS A 36 -14.32 -5.30 -8.00
N VAL A 37 -13.65 -4.93 -6.91
CA VAL A 37 -14.16 -5.21 -5.55
C VAL A 37 -15.43 -4.41 -5.24
N VAL A 38 -15.43 -3.11 -5.52
CA VAL A 38 -16.60 -2.24 -5.28
C VAL A 38 -17.86 -2.81 -5.95
N PRO A 39 -17.89 -3.00 -7.28
CA PRO A 39 -19.12 -3.44 -7.94
C PRO A 39 -19.53 -4.89 -7.63
N THR A 40 -18.59 -5.80 -7.33
CA THR A 40 -18.94 -7.22 -7.16
C THR A 40 -19.11 -7.64 -5.70
N LEU A 41 -18.52 -6.93 -4.75
CA LEU A 41 -18.49 -7.32 -3.33
C LEU A 41 -19.04 -6.25 -2.39
N ILE A 42 -18.76 -4.97 -2.62
CA ILE A 42 -19.22 -3.89 -1.73
C ILE A 42 -20.67 -3.51 -2.06
N ASP A 43 -20.95 -3.21 -3.33
CA ASP A 43 -22.27 -2.78 -3.79
C ASP A 43 -23.33 -3.89 -3.66
N THR A 44 -22.88 -5.15 -3.61
CA THR A 44 -23.70 -6.34 -3.40
C THR A 44 -23.82 -6.75 -1.93
N ASN A 45 -23.26 -5.96 -0.99
CA ASN A 45 -23.24 -6.21 0.45
C ASN A 45 -22.57 -7.54 0.87
N MET A 46 -21.71 -8.12 0.05
CA MET A 46 -20.94 -9.33 0.41
C MET A 46 -19.72 -9.02 1.28
N ALA A 47 -19.16 -7.81 1.17
CA ALA A 47 -18.01 -7.38 1.94
C ALA A 47 -18.07 -5.88 2.26
N ILE A 48 -17.21 -5.44 3.17
CA ILE A 48 -17.01 -4.03 3.48
C ILE A 48 -15.54 -3.63 3.27
N GLY A 49 -15.32 -2.37 2.88
CA GLY A 49 -13.99 -1.77 2.93
C GLY A 49 -13.61 -1.42 4.36
N LEU A 50 -12.45 -1.91 4.83
CA LEU A 50 -11.99 -1.64 6.19
C LEU A 50 -11.07 -0.41 6.25
N TRP A 51 -9.98 -0.46 5.49
CA TRP A 51 -8.94 0.58 5.49
C TRP A 51 -8.01 0.46 4.28
N TYR A 52 -7.17 1.47 4.07
CA TYR A 52 -6.07 1.47 3.11
C TYR A 52 -4.72 1.75 3.80
N TYR A 53 -3.63 1.32 3.18
CA TYR A 53 -2.28 1.58 3.68
C TYR A 53 -1.94 3.08 3.62
N PRO A 54 -1.44 3.69 4.71
CA PRO A 54 -1.11 5.10 4.72
C PRO A 54 0.15 5.39 3.91
N PHE A 55 0.34 6.67 3.58
CA PHE A 55 1.64 7.15 3.14
C PHE A 55 2.62 7.16 4.30
N ASP A 56 3.86 6.77 4.02
CA ASP A 56 4.95 6.78 4.99
C ASP A 56 6.28 7.03 4.27
N ASP A 57 6.92 8.18 4.52
CA ASP A 57 8.23 8.52 3.95
C ASP A 57 9.39 8.19 4.90
N GLY A 58 9.13 7.42 5.96
CA GLY A 58 10.09 7.06 7.00
C GLY A 58 10.05 8.02 8.19
N THR A 59 9.72 9.30 7.99
CA THR A 59 9.61 10.27 9.09
C THR A 59 8.16 10.57 9.45
N THR A 60 7.29 10.67 8.45
CA THR A 60 5.88 11.07 8.59
C THR A 60 4.96 9.98 8.08
N VAL A 61 3.96 9.64 8.87
CA VAL A 61 2.83 8.79 8.44
C VAL A 61 1.61 9.69 8.29
N LYS A 62 0.90 9.57 7.16
CA LYS A 62 -0.33 10.32 6.92
C LYS A 62 -1.35 9.57 6.09
N ALA A 63 -2.62 9.89 6.31
CA ALA A 63 -3.70 9.51 5.41
C ALA A 63 -3.47 10.09 4.00
N GLN A 64 -4.03 9.43 2.99
CA GLN A 64 -4.03 9.90 1.61
C GLN A 64 -5.49 9.94 1.11
N PRO A 65 -6.27 10.98 1.49
CA PRO A 65 -7.71 11.03 1.22
C PRO A 65 -8.07 10.92 -0.26
N ARG A 66 -7.17 11.34 -1.16
CA ARG A 66 -7.35 11.17 -2.61
C ARG A 66 -7.45 9.70 -3.02
N LEU A 67 -6.69 8.81 -2.37
CA LEU A 67 -6.82 7.37 -2.60
C LEU A 67 -8.23 6.90 -2.22
N ALA A 68 -8.78 7.38 -1.11
CA ALA A 68 -10.12 7.02 -0.64
C ALA A 68 -11.27 7.85 -1.23
N LYS A 69 -11.02 8.74 -2.21
CA LYS A 69 -12.06 9.63 -2.74
C LYS A 69 -13.25 8.81 -3.28
N GLY A 70 -14.44 9.06 -2.75
CA GLY A 70 -15.67 8.34 -3.13
C GLY A 70 -15.74 6.89 -2.61
N LEU A 71 -14.89 6.52 -1.64
CA LEU A 71 -14.90 5.21 -0.98
C LEU A 71 -15.12 5.41 0.51
N ASN A 72 -15.94 4.56 1.13
CA ASN A 72 -16.14 4.55 2.58
C ASN A 72 -15.02 3.76 3.30
N VAL A 73 -13.78 4.24 3.18
CA VAL A 73 -12.60 3.63 3.80
C VAL A 73 -11.68 4.71 4.40
N THR A 74 -10.96 4.35 5.46
CA THR A 74 -9.99 5.24 6.12
C THR A 74 -8.57 4.67 6.07
N SER A 75 -7.56 5.42 6.49
CA SER A 75 -6.20 4.91 6.55
C SER A 75 -6.05 3.90 7.70
N PHE A 76 -5.11 2.95 7.61
CA PHE A 76 -4.95 1.93 8.65
C PHE A 76 -4.71 2.49 10.06
N HIS A 77 -3.92 3.57 10.20
CA HIS A 77 -3.65 4.14 11.52
C HIS A 77 -4.88 4.83 12.11
N ASP A 78 -5.69 5.50 11.27
CA ASP A 78 -6.96 6.09 11.71
C ASP A 78 -7.98 4.99 12.05
N PHE A 79 -8.04 3.91 11.26
CA PHE A 79 -8.87 2.74 11.55
C PHE A 79 -8.47 2.09 12.89
N TYR A 80 -7.16 1.91 13.10
CA TYR A 80 -6.63 1.36 14.34
C TYR A 80 -7.03 2.22 15.53
N GLU A 81 -6.84 3.53 15.45
CA GLU A 81 -7.21 4.47 16.52
C GLU A 81 -8.71 4.44 16.80
N LYS A 82 -9.54 4.40 15.75
CA LYS A 82 -11.00 4.25 15.89
C LYS A 82 -11.41 2.96 16.62
N VAL A 83 -10.72 1.85 16.37
CA VAL A 83 -11.06 0.53 16.96
C VAL A 83 -10.43 0.33 18.34
N LYS A 84 -9.23 0.87 18.58
CA LYS A 84 -8.44 0.64 19.80
C LYS A 84 -8.46 1.81 20.78
N GLY A 85 -9.01 2.96 20.38
CA GLY A 85 -9.05 4.19 21.18
C GLY A 85 -7.70 4.90 21.32
N THR A 86 -6.62 4.36 20.74
CA THR A 86 -5.26 4.90 20.83
C THR A 86 -4.51 4.70 19.52
N LYS A 87 -3.56 5.58 19.24
CA LYS A 87 -2.69 5.47 18.06
C LYS A 87 -1.83 4.21 18.12
N PRO A 88 -1.56 3.56 16.97
CA PRO A 88 -0.66 2.42 16.94
C PRO A 88 0.75 2.85 17.36
N SER A 89 1.41 2.02 18.17
CA SER A 89 2.74 2.29 18.72
C SER A 89 3.56 0.99 18.91
N GLY A 90 4.80 1.14 19.34
CA GLY A 90 5.70 0.02 19.63
C GLY A 90 6.24 -0.72 18.41
N ILE A 91 6.89 -1.87 18.66
CA ILE A 91 7.61 -2.64 17.62
C ILE A 91 6.70 -3.13 16.50
N MET A 92 5.47 -3.56 16.80
CA MET A 92 4.53 -4.03 15.77
C MET A 92 4.12 -2.90 14.82
N TRP A 93 3.94 -1.68 15.33
CA TRP A 93 3.68 -0.52 14.49
C TRP A 93 4.90 -0.18 13.62
N LYS A 94 6.10 -0.22 14.18
CA LYS A 94 7.34 -0.01 13.43
C LYS A 94 7.51 -1.03 12.30
N VAL A 95 7.27 -2.31 12.58
CA VAL A 95 7.28 -3.41 11.59
C VAL A 95 6.25 -3.14 10.50
N PHE A 96 5.00 -2.82 10.84
CA PHE A 96 3.97 -2.49 9.86
C PHE A 96 4.41 -1.36 8.93
N ARG A 97 4.94 -0.27 9.50
CA ARG A 97 5.41 0.90 8.75
C ARG A 97 6.54 0.55 7.78
N GLU A 98 7.56 -0.15 8.26
CA GLU A 98 8.72 -0.54 7.46
C GLU A 98 8.38 -1.53 6.35
N VAL A 99 7.56 -2.53 6.65
CA VAL A 99 7.07 -3.49 5.65
C VAL A 99 6.16 -2.81 4.63
N ASN A 100 5.30 -1.88 5.04
CA ASN A 100 4.46 -1.09 4.12
C ASN A 100 5.31 -0.29 3.12
N ARG A 101 6.37 0.37 3.60
CA ARG A 101 7.29 1.11 2.71
C ARG A 101 7.98 0.18 1.72
N ALA A 102 8.59 -0.89 2.22
CA ALA A 102 9.31 -1.87 1.39
C ALA A 102 8.42 -2.55 0.35
N SER A 103 7.18 -2.88 0.71
CA SER A 103 6.25 -3.62 -0.17
C SER A 103 5.42 -2.73 -1.08
N GLY A 104 5.11 -1.48 -0.70
CA GLY A 104 4.11 -0.65 -1.38
C GLY A 104 4.61 0.67 -1.92
N MET A 105 5.56 1.35 -1.27
CA MET A 105 5.89 2.75 -1.59
C MET A 105 6.93 2.91 -2.70
N ALA A 106 7.87 1.96 -2.85
CA ALA A 106 8.92 2.02 -3.87
C ALA A 106 8.63 1.18 -5.14
N GLN A 107 7.42 0.63 -5.28
CA GLN A 107 7.09 -0.34 -6.34
C GLN A 107 7.24 0.22 -7.77
N ARG A 108 6.97 1.51 -7.97
CA ARG A 108 7.00 2.15 -9.30
C ARG A 108 7.86 3.40 -9.22
N SER A 109 9.11 3.26 -9.66
CA SER A 109 10.11 4.33 -9.59
C SER A 109 10.62 4.67 -10.98
N ILE A 110 10.83 5.96 -11.25
CA ILE A 110 11.57 6.45 -12.41
C ILE A 110 12.90 6.95 -11.89
N VAL A 111 13.99 6.33 -12.32
CA VAL A 111 15.35 6.63 -11.86
C VAL A 111 16.26 6.96 -13.03
N MET A 112 17.25 7.80 -12.78
CA MET A 112 18.31 8.14 -13.72
C MET A 112 19.63 7.56 -13.21
N PRO A 113 20.56 7.13 -14.09
CA PRO A 113 21.88 6.67 -13.67
C PRO A 113 22.65 7.74 -12.84
N PRO A 114 23.52 7.32 -11.91
CA PRO A 114 24.45 8.23 -11.25
C PRO A 114 25.24 9.07 -12.27
N GLY A 115 25.43 10.36 -11.99
CA GLY A 115 26.13 11.27 -12.90
C GLY A 115 25.33 11.77 -14.10
N SER A 116 24.04 11.41 -14.23
CA SER A 116 23.17 11.94 -15.29
C SER A 116 23.18 13.48 -15.32
N PRO A 117 23.19 14.12 -16.52
CA PRO A 117 23.23 15.57 -16.62
C PRO A 117 22.09 16.23 -15.85
N LYS A 118 22.41 17.30 -15.09
CA LYS A 118 21.43 18.05 -14.29
C LYS A 118 20.25 18.52 -15.14
N ALA A 119 20.50 18.92 -16.40
CA ALA A 119 19.45 19.31 -17.34
C ALA A 119 18.45 18.17 -17.62
N ALA A 120 18.93 16.94 -17.83
CA ALA A 120 18.07 15.78 -18.06
C ALA A 120 17.23 15.44 -16.82
N LEU A 121 17.84 15.47 -15.62
CA LEU A 121 17.11 15.27 -14.36
C LEU A 121 16.02 16.32 -14.15
N MET A 122 16.33 17.60 -14.43
CA MET A 122 15.37 18.69 -14.33
C MET A 122 14.23 18.56 -15.34
N ALA A 123 14.54 18.17 -16.58
CA ALA A 123 13.53 17.91 -17.62
C ALA A 123 12.58 16.79 -17.21
N LEU A 124 13.10 15.67 -16.70
CA LEU A 124 12.27 14.58 -16.20
C LEU A 124 11.37 15.01 -15.04
N ARG A 125 11.93 15.70 -14.04
CA ARG A 125 11.15 16.22 -12.90
C ARG A 125 10.05 17.17 -13.36
N LYS A 126 10.34 18.05 -14.32
CA LYS A 126 9.35 18.96 -14.91
C LYS A 126 8.25 18.19 -15.66
N ALA A 127 8.60 17.16 -16.43
CA ALA A 127 7.65 16.33 -17.15
C ALA A 127 6.71 15.59 -16.20
N VAL A 128 7.23 14.95 -15.15
CA VAL A 128 6.42 14.25 -14.14
C VAL A 128 5.53 15.23 -13.37
N HIS A 129 6.05 16.42 -13.03
CA HIS A 129 5.23 17.46 -12.41
C HIS A 129 4.09 17.92 -13.33
N GLY A 130 4.37 18.09 -14.63
CA GLY A 130 3.34 18.39 -15.63
C GLY A 130 2.27 17.29 -15.69
N LEU A 131 2.69 16.03 -15.77
CA LEU A 131 1.80 14.87 -15.82
C LEU A 131 0.87 14.79 -14.60
N ASN A 132 1.41 14.98 -13.39
CA ASN A 132 0.60 14.96 -12.16
C ASN A 132 -0.52 16.01 -12.14
N ASN A 133 -0.35 17.11 -12.88
CA ASN A 133 -1.29 18.23 -12.96
C ASN A 133 -2.10 18.25 -14.26
N ASP A 134 -1.92 17.28 -15.15
CA ASP A 134 -2.59 17.22 -16.44
C ASP A 134 -4.03 16.66 -16.28
N PRO A 135 -5.07 17.46 -16.56
CA PRO A 135 -6.46 17.01 -16.47
C PRO A 135 -6.81 15.89 -17.45
N GLN A 136 -6.17 15.85 -18.63
CA GLN A 136 -6.41 14.82 -19.64
C GLN A 136 -5.82 13.49 -19.17
N PHE A 137 -4.60 13.50 -18.62
CA PHE A 137 -4.01 12.33 -17.96
C PHE A 137 -4.89 11.80 -16.82
N ALA A 138 -5.42 12.71 -15.97
CA ALA A 138 -6.30 12.33 -14.88
C ALA A 138 -7.60 11.68 -15.38
N LYS A 139 -8.23 12.25 -16.42
CA LYS A 139 -9.44 11.72 -17.04
C LYS A 139 -9.21 10.34 -17.66
N ASP A 140 -8.15 10.19 -18.44
CA ASP A 140 -7.83 8.93 -19.12
C ASP A 140 -7.42 7.84 -18.12
N SER A 141 -6.68 8.20 -17.07
CA SER A 141 -6.31 7.27 -16.00
C SER A 141 -7.54 6.77 -15.24
N MET A 142 -8.48 7.65 -14.89
CA MET A 142 -9.74 7.22 -14.27
C MET A 142 -10.55 6.30 -15.18
N LYS A 143 -10.65 6.61 -16.48
CA LYS A 143 -11.37 5.77 -17.44
C LYS A 143 -10.73 4.39 -17.59
N THR A 144 -9.40 4.33 -17.65
CA THR A 144 -8.66 3.12 -18.04
C THR A 144 -8.36 2.21 -16.85
N VAL A 145 -7.93 2.80 -15.73
CA VAL A 145 -7.47 2.05 -14.55
C VAL A 145 -8.22 2.40 -13.27
N SER A 146 -9.30 3.18 -13.37
CA SER A 146 -10.16 3.56 -12.23
C SER A 146 -9.42 4.28 -11.11
N PHE A 147 -8.27 4.88 -11.41
CA PHE A 147 -7.41 5.57 -10.44
C PHE A 147 -6.54 6.59 -11.17
N VAL A 148 -6.16 7.70 -10.50
CA VAL A 148 -5.19 8.67 -11.03
C VAL A 148 -3.85 8.48 -10.32
N PRO A 149 -2.82 7.94 -11.00
CA PRO A 149 -1.47 7.88 -10.46
C PRO A 149 -0.95 9.28 -10.11
N GLN A 150 -0.20 9.34 -9.01
CA GLN A 150 0.53 10.52 -8.59
C GLN A 150 1.93 10.08 -8.22
N TYR A 151 2.91 10.86 -8.66
CA TYR A 151 4.32 10.53 -8.49
C TYR A 151 5.00 11.58 -7.63
N ASP A 152 5.63 11.15 -6.55
CA ASP A 152 6.55 11.99 -5.80
C ASP A 152 7.81 12.27 -6.63
N ILE A 153 8.39 13.46 -6.48
CA ILE A 153 9.59 13.89 -7.21
C ILE A 153 10.63 14.48 -6.25
N GLY A 154 11.90 14.43 -6.65
CA GLY A 154 13.00 15.05 -5.91
C GLY A 154 13.19 14.48 -4.50
N ALA A 155 13.40 15.35 -3.52
CA ALA A 155 13.78 14.95 -2.16
C ALA A 155 12.76 14.04 -1.47
N VAL A 156 11.46 14.18 -1.78
CA VAL A 156 10.42 13.30 -1.21
C VAL A 156 10.56 11.89 -1.77
N ALA A 157 10.67 11.75 -3.09
CA ALA A 157 10.89 10.45 -3.73
C ALA A 157 12.18 9.79 -3.23
N GLU A 158 13.28 10.54 -3.12
CA GLU A 158 14.55 10.02 -2.61
C GLU A 158 14.44 9.52 -1.15
N ARG A 159 13.69 10.23 -0.31
CA ARG A 159 13.45 9.83 1.09
C ARG A 159 12.66 8.53 1.15
N ILE A 160 11.57 8.44 0.40
CA ILE A 160 10.73 7.23 0.31
C ILE A 160 11.57 6.05 -0.17
N THR A 161 12.33 6.21 -1.26
CA THR A 161 13.19 5.13 -1.79
C THR A 161 14.19 4.66 -0.75
N LYS A 162 14.94 5.57 -0.12
CA LYS A 162 15.92 5.22 0.92
C LYS A 162 15.27 4.52 2.11
N ALA A 163 14.10 4.98 2.54
CA ALA A 163 13.36 4.42 3.66
C ALA A 163 12.66 3.07 3.32
N SER A 164 12.55 2.72 2.04
CA SER A 164 11.89 1.49 1.58
C SER A 164 12.87 0.33 1.34
N ILE A 165 14.13 0.62 0.99
CA ILE A 165 15.13 -0.41 0.66
C ILE A 165 15.94 -0.91 1.87
N LYS A 166 15.77 -0.30 3.05
CA LYS A 166 16.49 -0.66 4.26
C LYS A 166 15.52 -0.78 5.44
N LEU A 167 15.36 -2.00 5.94
CA LEU A 167 14.68 -2.27 7.20
C LEU A 167 15.65 -2.04 8.37
N SER A 168 15.12 -1.58 9.50
CA SER A 168 15.88 -1.40 10.74
C SER A 168 16.29 -2.75 11.32
N PRO A 169 17.46 -2.85 11.99
CA PRO A 169 17.93 -4.12 12.56
C PRO A 169 16.95 -4.77 13.55
N ASP A 170 16.27 -3.98 14.37
CA ASP A 170 15.27 -4.47 15.33
C ASP A 170 14.03 -5.05 14.63
N VAL A 171 13.60 -4.44 13.52
CA VAL A 171 12.52 -4.99 12.68
C VAL A 171 12.93 -6.31 12.03
N ILE A 172 14.16 -6.41 11.54
CA ILE A 172 14.70 -7.67 10.99
C ILE A 172 14.73 -8.76 12.07
N THR A 173 15.26 -8.43 13.26
CA THR A 173 15.30 -9.35 14.41
C THR A 173 13.90 -9.80 14.81
N PHE A 174 12.96 -8.86 14.89
CA PHE A 174 11.56 -9.16 15.19
C PHE A 174 10.95 -10.12 14.16
N LEU A 175 11.12 -9.83 12.86
CA LEU A 175 10.55 -10.64 11.79
C LEU A 175 11.11 -12.06 11.77
N LYS A 176 12.43 -12.23 11.96
CA LYS A 176 13.05 -13.56 12.06
C LYS A 176 12.46 -14.37 13.22
N GLY A 177 12.46 -13.80 14.43
CA GLY A 177 11.88 -14.48 15.59
C GLY A 177 10.37 -14.75 15.48
N TYR A 178 9.63 -13.86 14.80
CA TYR A 178 8.20 -14.06 14.54
C TYR A 178 7.96 -15.25 13.61
N VAL A 179 8.72 -15.36 12.52
CA VAL A 179 8.62 -16.48 11.57
C VAL A 179 8.94 -17.80 12.26
N ASP A 180 10.04 -17.87 13.02
CA ASP A 180 10.46 -19.09 13.72
C ASP A 180 9.41 -19.59 14.71
N LYS A 181 8.74 -18.66 15.41
CA LYS A 181 7.65 -18.98 16.34
C LYS A 181 6.39 -19.49 15.65
N VAL A 182 6.11 -19.01 14.44
CA VAL A 182 4.92 -19.42 13.67
C VAL A 182 5.16 -20.75 12.96
N THR A 183 6.38 -21.03 12.51
CA THR A 183 6.74 -22.30 11.87
C THR A 183 6.85 -23.43 12.89
N SER A 184 7.49 -23.21 14.04
CA SER A 184 7.59 -24.20 15.13
C SER A 184 6.24 -24.64 15.70
N LYS A 185 5.23 -23.76 15.69
CA LYS A 185 3.85 -24.09 16.08
C LYS A 185 3.09 -24.98 15.10
N LYS A 186 3.62 -25.24 13.89
CA LYS A 186 3.00 -26.16 12.92
C LYS A 186 3.52 -27.60 13.03
N THR A 187 4.63 -27.81 13.73
CA THR A 187 5.29 -29.12 13.90
C THR A 187 4.96 -29.81 15.24
N ASN A 188 4.15 -29.18 16.09
CA ASN A 188 3.56 -29.77 17.30
C ASN A 188 2.03 -29.76 17.17
#